data_AF-A0A970HL72-F1
#
_entry.id   AF-A0A970HL72-F1
#
_cell.length_a   1.000
_cell.length_b   1.000
_cell.length_c   1.000
_cell.angle_alpha   90.00
_cell.angle_beta   90.00
_cell.angle_gamma   90.00
#
_symmetry.space_group_name_H-M   'P 1'
#
loop_
_entity.id
_entity.type
_entity.pdbx_description
1 polymer ?
#
loop_
_entity_poly.entity_id
_entity_poly.type
_entity_poly.pdbx_seq_one_letter_code
_entity_poly.pdbx_strand_id
1 'polypeptide(L)'
;GDLVVTGSTEENVPTKETGLGVTVIGAAAKEDFRVGSAEAGQLIVCVGLPKVGSEVSLDDPEIVDLPLLRTLLDLDYVSDIIPVGSKGIGYEAGVLAATAGLEVTFDTDLDLNKSAGPGTCLLASLWPDKLTELARSVSKPVRAVGRLKA
;
A
#
# COMPACT_ATOMS: atom_id res chain seq x y z
N GLY A 1 -4.16 -25.33 7.82
CA GLY A 1 -3.05 -26.13 7.28
C GLY A 1 -1.80 -25.76 8.04
N ASP A 2 -0.91 -26.71 8.26
CA ASP A 2 0.39 -26.43 8.89
C ASP A 2 1.15 -25.43 8.02
N LEU A 3 1.52 -24.29 8.60
CA LEU A 3 2.38 -23.32 7.96
C LEU A 3 3.78 -23.93 7.91
N VAL A 4 4.21 -24.39 6.73
CA VAL A 4 5.59 -24.86 6.52
C VAL A 4 6.50 -23.63 6.50
N VAL A 5 7.05 -23.29 7.67
CA VAL A 5 8.05 -22.23 7.81
C VAL A 5 9.42 -22.89 7.77
N THR A 6 10.24 -22.51 6.79
CA THR A 6 11.65 -22.91 6.70
C THR A 6 12.54 -21.68 6.80
N GLY A 7 13.74 -21.82 7.37
CA GLY A 7 14.71 -20.73 7.47
C GLY A 7 16.15 -21.22 7.34
N SER A 8 17.04 -20.30 6.97
CA SER A 8 18.50 -20.46 6.94
C SER A 8 19.12 -19.23 7.59
N THR A 9 20.35 -19.36 8.11
CA THR A 9 21.09 -18.28 8.76
C THR A 9 22.57 -18.34 8.38
N GLU A 10 23.15 -17.17 8.07
CA GLU A 10 24.59 -17.01 7.83
C GLU A 10 25.26 -16.39 9.06
N GLU A 11 25.59 -17.21 10.05
CA GLU A 11 26.18 -16.77 11.33
C GLU A 11 27.72 -16.64 11.28
N ASN A 12 28.34 -17.15 10.22
CA ASN A 12 29.81 -17.22 10.07
C ASN A 12 30.43 -15.95 9.50
N VAL A 13 29.66 -14.87 9.35
CA VAL A 13 30.12 -13.57 8.83
C VAL A 13 29.84 -12.49 9.88
N PRO A 14 30.84 -11.70 10.30
CA PRO A 14 30.60 -10.57 11.19
C PRO A 14 29.78 -9.49 10.48
N THR A 15 28.66 -9.08 11.08
CA THR A 15 27.79 -8.01 10.57
C THR A 15 27.70 -6.85 11.56
N LYS A 16 27.36 -5.66 11.06
CA LYS A 16 27.03 -4.49 11.91
C LYS A 16 25.54 -4.42 12.27
N GLU A 17 24.71 -5.08 11.48
CA GLU A 17 23.25 -5.09 11.57
C GLU A 17 22.72 -6.48 11.15
N THR A 18 21.52 -6.85 11.61
CA THR A 18 20.85 -8.09 11.21
C THR A 18 20.19 -7.91 9.84
N GLY A 19 20.53 -8.78 8.89
CA GLY A 19 19.77 -8.93 7.64
C GLY A 19 18.69 -10.00 7.80
N LEU A 20 17.48 -9.72 7.31
CA LEU A 20 16.38 -10.68 7.25
C LEU A 20 15.76 -10.68 5.85
N GLY A 21 15.70 -11.85 5.22
CA GLY A 21 14.93 -12.09 4.01
C GLY A 21 13.70 -12.94 4.33
N VAL A 22 12.52 -12.47 3.97
CA VAL A 22 11.26 -13.23 4.11
C VAL A 22 10.69 -13.47 2.73
N THR A 23 10.36 -14.73 2.40
CA THR A 23 9.62 -15.10 1.20
C THR A 23 8.30 -15.72 1.61
N VAL A 24 7.20 -15.12 1.14
CA VAL A 24 5.83 -15.61 1.40
C VAL A 24 5.23 -16.05 0.07
N ILE A 25 4.69 -17.27 0.04
CA ILE A 25 3.97 -17.81 -1.12
C ILE A 25 2.51 -17.99 -0.72
N GLY A 26 1.62 -17.36 -1.46
CA GLY A 26 0.17 -17.47 -1.28
C GLY A 26 -0.51 -17.87 -2.59
N ALA A 27 -1.70 -18.46 -2.48
CA ALA A 27 -2.58 -18.73 -3.60
C ALA A 27 -3.88 -17.95 -3.39
N ALA A 28 -4.44 -17.39 -4.46
CA ALA A 28 -5.72 -16.70 -4.46
C ALA A 28 -6.55 -17.19 -5.65
N ALA A 29 -7.87 -17.19 -5.49
CA ALA A 29 -8.76 -17.36 -6.63
C ALA A 29 -8.64 -16.13 -7.54
N LYS A 30 -8.85 -16.31 -8.85
CA LYS A 30 -8.70 -15.21 -9.81
C LYS A 30 -9.71 -14.09 -9.53
N GLU A 31 -10.90 -14.47 -9.07
CA GLU A 31 -11.99 -13.55 -8.75
C GLU A 31 -11.71 -12.72 -7.50
N ASP A 32 -10.85 -13.22 -6.60
CA ASP A 32 -10.43 -12.54 -5.37
C ASP A 32 -9.14 -11.70 -5.57
N PHE A 33 -8.54 -11.75 -6.77
CA PHE A 33 -7.28 -11.07 -7.06
C PHE A 33 -7.51 -9.62 -7.50
N ARG A 34 -7.22 -8.68 -6.58
CA ARG A 34 -7.49 -7.24 -6.75
C ARG A 34 -6.52 -6.48 -7.64
N VAL A 35 -5.31 -6.99 -7.82
CA VAL A 35 -4.26 -6.27 -8.57
C VAL A 35 -4.69 -6.09 -10.03
N GLY A 36 -4.73 -4.84 -10.49
CA GLY A 36 -5.20 -4.46 -11.82
C GLY A 36 -6.72 -4.34 -11.97
N SER A 37 -7.48 -4.36 -10.86
CA SER A 37 -8.95 -4.22 -10.88
C SER A 37 -9.44 -2.77 -10.87
N ALA A 38 -8.53 -1.79 -10.86
CA ALA A 38 -8.89 -0.39 -10.86
C ALA A 38 -9.53 0.04 -12.20
N GLU A 39 -10.44 1.02 -12.14
CA GLU A 39 -11.20 1.49 -13.30
C GLU A 39 -10.98 2.99 -13.57
N ALA A 40 -11.15 3.39 -14.84
CA ALA A 40 -11.08 4.80 -15.21
C ALA A 40 -12.15 5.63 -14.48
N GLY A 41 -11.76 6.79 -13.96
CA GLY A 41 -12.62 7.68 -13.18
C GLY A 41 -12.52 7.50 -11.66
N GLN A 42 -11.93 6.40 -11.18
CA GLN A 42 -11.66 6.20 -9.77
C GLN A 42 -10.58 7.16 -9.23
N LEU A 43 -10.63 7.42 -7.92
CA LEU A 43 -9.57 8.09 -7.19
C LEU A 43 -8.50 7.08 -6.78
N ILE A 44 -7.25 7.54 -6.77
CA ILE A 44 -6.20 6.95 -5.94
C ILE A 44 -6.14 7.76 -4.64
N VAL A 45 -6.17 7.06 -3.51
CA VAL A 45 -6.00 7.64 -2.18
C VAL A 45 -4.79 7.04 -1.49
N CYS A 46 -4.13 7.83 -0.66
CA CYS A 46 -3.09 7.40 0.27
C CYS A 46 -3.73 7.19 1.64
N VAL A 47 -3.60 5.99 2.20
CA VAL A 47 -4.00 5.64 3.57
C VAL A 47 -2.74 5.53 4.41
N GLY A 48 -2.70 6.27 5.52
CA GLY A 48 -1.49 6.52 6.30
C GLY A 48 -0.64 7.67 5.75
N LEU A 49 0.49 7.95 6.38
CA LEU A 49 1.43 8.98 5.93
C LEU A 49 2.76 8.39 5.48
N PRO A 50 3.35 8.91 4.38
CA PRO A 50 4.68 8.51 3.96
C PRO A 50 5.71 8.98 5.00
N LYS A 51 6.31 8.01 5.68
CA LYS A 51 7.36 8.17 6.69
C LYS A 51 8.52 7.21 6.42
N VAL A 52 9.74 7.63 6.74
CA VAL A 52 10.96 6.83 6.57
C VAL A 52 11.97 7.05 7.70
N GLY A 53 12.69 5.99 8.06
CA GLY A 53 13.80 6.05 9.02
C GLY A 53 13.37 6.60 10.38
N SER A 54 14.00 7.69 10.82
CA SER A 54 13.72 8.31 12.14
C SER A 54 12.33 8.94 12.26
N GLU A 55 11.58 9.06 11.16
CA GLU A 55 10.18 9.51 11.20
C GLU A 55 9.23 8.42 11.74
N VAL A 56 9.69 7.17 11.77
CA VAL A 56 8.88 6.00 12.14
C VAL A 56 9.03 5.69 13.63
N SER A 57 7.91 5.44 14.30
CA SER A 57 7.86 4.93 15.67
C SER A 57 6.93 3.72 15.78
N LEU A 58 7.11 2.88 16.80
CA LEU A 58 6.37 1.62 16.94
C LEU A 58 4.85 1.82 17.10
N ASP A 59 4.46 2.86 17.85
CA ASP A 59 3.05 3.17 18.14
C ASP A 59 2.53 4.36 17.30
N ASP A 60 3.09 4.54 16.09
CA ASP A 60 2.76 5.68 15.25
C ASP A 60 1.30 5.61 14.76
N PRO A 61 0.43 6.54 15.19
CA PRO A 61 -0.98 6.49 14.84
C PRO A 61 -1.24 6.85 13.38
N GLU A 62 -0.23 7.33 12.64
CA GLU A 62 -0.37 7.82 11.27
C GLU A 62 0.12 6.81 10.22
N ILE A 63 0.84 5.75 10.61
CA ILE A 63 1.28 4.71 9.68
C ILE A 63 0.30 3.53 9.63
N VAL A 64 0.33 2.81 8.52
CA VAL A 64 -0.51 1.63 8.29
C VAL A 64 -0.02 0.41 9.08
N ASP A 65 -0.94 -0.48 9.40
CA ASP A 65 -0.69 -1.77 10.05
C ASP A 65 -1.45 -2.91 9.34
N LEU A 66 -1.15 -4.16 9.69
CA LEU A 66 -1.81 -5.32 9.10
C LEU A 66 -3.33 -5.37 9.36
N PRO A 67 -3.83 -5.04 10.56
CA PRO A 67 -5.27 -4.93 10.80
C PRO A 67 -5.96 -3.96 9.84
N LEU A 68 -5.37 -2.79 9.59
CA LEU A 68 -5.89 -1.83 8.62
C LEU A 68 -5.91 -2.40 7.20
N LEU A 69 -4.82 -3.03 6.75
CA LEU A 69 -4.79 -3.69 5.45
C LEU A 69 -5.91 -4.72 5.33
N ARG A 70 -6.15 -5.50 6.40
CA ARG A 70 -7.27 -6.45 6.44
C ARG A 70 -8.62 -5.75 6.28
N THR A 71 -8.84 -4.65 7.01
CA THR A 71 -10.05 -3.84 6.84
C THR A 71 -10.22 -3.38 5.40
N LEU A 72 -9.18 -2.86 4.75
CA LEU A 72 -9.25 -2.42 3.35
C LEU A 72 -9.59 -3.56 2.38
N LEU A 73 -9.06 -4.76 2.63
CA LEU A 73 -9.35 -5.97 1.86
C LEU A 73 -10.77 -6.49 2.05
N ASP A 74 -11.43 -6.16 3.16
CA ASP A 74 -12.82 -6.55 3.44
C ASP A 74 -13.84 -5.51 2.89
N LEU A 75 -13.39 -4.33 2.43
CA LEU A 75 -14.24 -3.31 1.79
C LEU A 75 -14.46 -3.65 0.31
N ASP A 76 -15.71 -3.86 -0.09
CA ASP A 76 -16.11 -4.24 -1.47
C ASP A 76 -15.92 -3.10 -2.48
N TYR A 77 -15.96 -1.85 -2.03
CA TYR A 77 -15.78 -0.66 -2.87
C TYR A 77 -14.31 -0.24 -3.09
N VAL A 78 -13.36 -0.94 -2.47
CA VAL A 78 -11.92 -0.74 -2.71
C VAL A 78 -11.50 -1.71 -3.81
N SER A 79 -11.09 -1.18 -4.96
CA SER A 79 -10.72 -1.99 -6.12
C SER A 79 -9.31 -2.55 -5.98
N ASP A 80 -8.28 -1.70 -6.00
CA ASP A 80 -6.87 -2.11 -5.98
C ASP A 80 -6.15 -1.50 -4.76
N ILE A 81 -5.08 -2.16 -4.31
CA ILE A 81 -4.25 -1.73 -3.17
C ILE A 81 -2.78 -2.04 -3.46
N ILE A 82 -1.90 -1.06 -3.28
CA ILE A 82 -0.44 -1.23 -3.40
C ILE A 82 0.29 -0.50 -2.27
N PRO A 83 1.33 -1.10 -1.62
CA PRO A 83 2.12 -0.39 -0.64
C PRO A 83 3.05 0.65 -1.27
N VAL A 84 3.33 1.73 -0.54
CA VAL A 84 4.30 2.72 -0.98
C VAL A 84 5.71 2.33 -0.55
N GLY A 85 6.59 2.16 -1.52
CA GLY A 85 7.99 1.76 -1.30
C GLY A 85 9.00 2.91 -1.28
N SER A 86 10.26 2.56 -1.57
CA SER A 86 11.37 3.52 -1.64
C SER A 86 11.26 4.52 -2.80
N LYS A 87 10.48 4.18 -3.83
CA LYS A 87 10.28 5.02 -5.02
C LYS A 87 9.14 6.04 -4.87
N GLY A 88 8.41 6.00 -3.75
CA GLY A 88 7.40 6.99 -3.38
C GLY A 88 6.05 6.83 -4.05
N ILE A 89 5.12 7.71 -3.65
CA ILE A 89 3.69 7.66 -4.01
C ILE A 89 3.50 7.75 -5.53
N GLY A 90 4.21 8.65 -6.20
CA GLY A 90 4.03 8.88 -7.64
C GLY A 90 4.38 7.64 -8.46
N TYR A 91 5.46 6.95 -8.09
CA TYR A 91 5.87 5.71 -8.75
C TYR A 91 4.82 4.61 -8.56
N GLU A 92 4.42 4.33 -7.32
CA GLU A 92 3.50 3.23 -7.04
C GLU A 92 2.07 3.52 -7.53
N ALA A 93 1.63 4.78 -7.55
CA ALA A 93 0.39 5.19 -8.20
C ALA A 93 0.42 4.92 -9.71
N GLY A 94 1.58 5.16 -10.34
CA GLY A 94 1.81 4.81 -11.74
C GLY A 94 1.80 3.30 -11.98
N VAL A 95 2.36 2.50 -11.07
CA VAL A 95 2.31 1.03 -11.14
C VAL A 95 0.87 0.52 -11.00
N LEU A 96 0.10 1.03 -10.03
CA LEU A 96 -1.32 0.71 -9.86
C LEU A 96 -2.11 1.01 -11.14
N ALA A 97 -1.95 2.23 -11.68
CA ALA A 97 -2.62 2.63 -12.91
C ALA A 97 -2.22 1.73 -14.10
N ALA A 98 -0.91 1.53 -14.32
CA ALA A 98 -0.39 0.76 -15.45
C ALA A 98 -0.83 -0.72 -15.39
N THR A 99 -0.96 -1.31 -14.20
CA THR A 99 -1.41 -2.69 -14.03
C THR A 99 -2.88 -2.87 -14.43
N ALA A 100 -3.68 -1.82 -14.33
CA ALA A 100 -5.05 -1.74 -14.86
C ALA A 100 -5.12 -1.25 -16.32
N GLY A 101 -3.99 -0.94 -16.96
CA GLY A 101 -3.96 -0.35 -18.31
C GLY A 101 -4.43 1.11 -18.34
N LEU A 102 -4.22 1.85 -17.26
CA LEU A 102 -4.66 3.23 -17.06
C LEU A 102 -3.48 4.18 -16.83
N GLU A 103 -3.77 5.48 -16.88
CA GLU A 103 -2.87 6.55 -16.46
C GLU A 103 -3.40 7.25 -15.20
N VAL A 104 -2.51 7.91 -14.45
CA VAL A 104 -2.86 8.70 -13.27
C VAL A 104 -2.63 10.19 -13.52
N THR A 105 -3.62 11.02 -13.20
CA THR A 105 -3.45 12.47 -13.04
C THR A 105 -3.38 12.80 -11.55
N PHE A 106 -2.28 13.39 -11.11
CA PHE A 106 -2.08 13.78 -9.72
C PHE A 106 -2.79 15.10 -9.39
N ASP A 107 -3.40 15.15 -8.21
CA ASP A 107 -4.03 16.33 -7.61
C ASP A 107 -3.94 16.18 -6.08
N THR A 108 -2.78 16.54 -5.53
CA THR A 108 -2.45 16.31 -4.12
C THR A 108 -1.37 17.27 -3.62
N ASP A 109 -1.38 17.52 -2.31
CA ASP A 109 -0.35 18.25 -1.58
C ASP A 109 0.78 17.33 -1.05
N LEU A 110 0.63 16.00 -1.22
CA LEU A 110 1.64 15.03 -0.83
C LEU A 110 2.88 15.09 -1.72
N ASP A 111 4.05 14.90 -1.12
CA ASP A 111 5.30 14.72 -1.87
C ASP A 111 5.29 13.35 -2.56
N LEU A 112 5.14 13.38 -3.89
CA LEU A 112 5.08 12.18 -4.74
C LEU A 112 6.37 11.37 -4.72
N ASN A 113 7.52 11.98 -4.41
CA ASN A 113 8.82 11.31 -4.41
C ASN A 113 9.25 10.84 -3.02
N LYS A 114 8.45 11.13 -1.97
CA LYS A 114 8.81 10.76 -0.61
C LYS A 114 8.76 9.24 -0.44
N SER A 115 9.88 8.68 0.01
CA SER A 115 9.95 7.27 0.41
C SER A 115 9.05 7.00 1.62
N ALA A 116 8.43 5.83 1.63
CA ALA A 116 7.56 5.38 2.71
C ALA A 116 8.01 4.05 3.33
N GLY A 117 9.31 3.73 3.33
CA GLY A 117 9.82 2.51 3.98
C GLY A 117 9.73 2.59 5.52
N PRO A 118 9.21 1.56 6.24
CA PRO A 118 9.02 0.16 5.84
C PRO A 118 7.60 -0.21 5.34
N GLY A 119 6.96 0.64 4.55
CA GLY A 119 5.56 0.47 4.10
C GLY A 119 4.60 1.23 5.00
N THR A 120 4.88 2.50 5.26
CA THR A 120 4.15 3.36 6.22
C THR A 120 2.83 3.89 5.68
N CYS A 121 2.62 3.83 4.37
CA CYS A 121 1.34 4.10 3.73
C CYS A 121 1.02 3.12 2.59
N LEU A 122 -0.27 3.03 2.28
CA LEU A 122 -0.82 2.25 1.17
C LEU A 122 -1.52 3.20 0.20
N LEU A 123 -1.48 2.87 -1.09
CA LEU A 123 -2.40 3.44 -2.07
C LEU A 123 -3.57 2.49 -2.26
N ALA A 124 -4.76 3.06 -2.41
CA ALA A 124 -5.97 2.31 -2.75
C ALA A 124 -6.75 3.03 -3.85
N SER A 125 -7.41 2.29 -4.73
CA SER A 125 -8.35 2.84 -5.70
C SER A 125 -9.80 2.62 -5.28
N LEU A 126 -10.63 3.65 -5.46
CA LEU A 126 -12.06 3.62 -5.17
C LEU A 126 -12.83 4.71 -5.92
N TRP A 127 -14.14 4.57 -6.02
CA TRP A 127 -14.99 5.61 -6.58
C TRP A 127 -15.00 6.89 -5.71
N PRO A 128 -15.07 8.09 -6.32
CA PRO A 128 -14.95 9.35 -5.58
C PRO A 128 -15.95 9.55 -4.44
N ASP A 129 -17.18 9.03 -4.59
CA ASP A 129 -18.25 9.08 -3.60
C ASP A 129 -17.95 8.24 -2.35
N LYS A 130 -17.03 7.27 -2.44
CA LYS A 130 -16.62 6.39 -1.35
C LYS A 130 -15.48 6.94 -0.48
N LEU A 131 -14.89 8.09 -0.83
CA LEU A 131 -13.80 8.68 -0.07
C LEU A 131 -14.17 8.99 1.39
N THR A 132 -15.35 9.59 1.60
CA THR A 132 -15.81 9.92 2.97
C THR A 132 -16.14 8.66 3.77
N GLU A 133 -16.64 7.62 3.11
CA GLU A 133 -16.92 6.33 3.75
C GLU A 133 -15.61 5.67 4.19
N LEU A 134 -14.62 5.59 3.30
CA LEU A 134 -13.30 5.07 3.61
C LEU A 134 -12.66 5.78 4.80
N ALA A 135 -12.66 7.12 4.81
CA ALA A 135 -12.07 7.91 5.89
C ALA A 135 -12.73 7.68 7.26
N ARG A 136 -13.97 7.16 7.31
CA ARG A 136 -14.65 6.76 8.55
C ARG A 136 -14.36 5.31 8.94
N SER A 137 -14.11 4.45 7.95
CA SER A 137 -13.84 3.02 8.14
C SER A 137 -12.42 2.74 8.63
N VAL A 138 -11.51 3.71 8.54
CA VAL A 138 -10.11 3.56 8.93
C VAL A 138 -9.73 4.53 10.04
N SER A 139 -8.81 4.11 10.91
CA SER A 139 -8.28 4.94 12.01
C SER A 139 -7.10 5.83 11.61
N LYS A 140 -6.63 5.70 10.37
CA LYS A 140 -5.42 6.37 9.85
C LYS A 140 -5.78 7.53 8.92
N PRO A 141 -4.89 8.53 8.74
CA PRO A 141 -5.11 9.62 7.80
C PRO A 141 -5.39 9.10 6.38
N VAL A 142 -6.33 9.73 5.68
CA VAL A 142 -6.63 9.44 4.27
C VAL A 142 -6.50 10.72 3.46
N ARG A 143 -5.77 10.65 2.34
CA ARG A 143 -5.52 11.80 1.45
C ARG A 143 -5.77 11.38 0.01
N ALA A 144 -6.47 12.20 -0.76
CA ALA A 144 -6.56 11.99 -2.20
C ALA A 144 -5.19 12.25 -2.85
N VAL A 145 -4.80 11.40 -3.80
CA VAL A 145 -3.53 11.49 -4.55
C VAL A 145 -3.77 11.93 -5.98
N GLY A 146 -4.80 11.36 -6.62
CA GLY A 146 -5.07 11.61 -8.03
C GLY A 146 -6.27 10.84 -8.55
N ARG A 147 -6.46 10.90 -9.87
CA ARG A 147 -7.54 10.25 -10.61
C ARG A 147 -7.00 9.36 -11.71
N LEU A 148 -7.61 8.19 -11.87
CA LEU A 148 -7.34 7.26 -12.95
C LEU A 148 -8.06 7.68 -14.23
N LYS A 149 -7.38 7.56 -15.37
CA LYS A 149 -7.87 7.86 -16.71
C LYS A 149 -7.47 6.76 -17.68
N ALA A 150 -8.28 6.56 -18.70
CA ALA A 150 -7.96 5.69 -19.84
C ALA A 150 -7.04 6.40 -20.83
#